data_AF-A0A1C7LNH9-F1
#
_entry.id   AF-A0A1C7LNH9-F1
#
_cell.length_a   1.000
_cell.length_b   1.000
_cell.length_c   1.000
_cell.angle_alpha   90.00
_cell.angle_beta   90.00
_cell.angle_gamma   90.00
#
_symmetry.space_group_name_H-M   'P 1'
#
loop_
_entity.id
_entity.type
_entity.pdbx_description
1 polymer ?
#
loop_
_entity_poly.entity_id
_entity_poly.type
_entity_poly.pdbx_seq_one_letter_code
_entity_poly.pdbx_strand_id
1 'polypeptide(L)'
;MQADIRTRVKGKAAHLPTMKGNSLRASATLITAHLLDQHTPLLIADHATPVDVFKNSSLPAAVSAARANHAHSIPIMSPLPSCGNSPVQQNHSMPHTSQIRIDPTADANHSCPNPVPASRADILELREDIQEVGRNLGRFADAIMTLVSKESLPQHRNDREKGTNVTAMDVDDEGSEGDVDDTIPSSPRRHPRKAAAIPRHRSEDSITLSKDVQRHARLLMDRESPDSAFDPKYMATREEVLAFDPSRGYCCTADNFRPDLVSPPGTPWNKSVAKVFVRSFLDEDIYLCSDPDLITAAFRSHLKYLRKVFDKRENLSDLEIVFHKRVAKRTERKRNLFYRRFEVAANHSDLRRHLRILQDLGIDGMSSDESEHENGVTQYRVLVKPWRNPLLTPWLRIFDAAYRQDRLNGCNQSTRGAQPHLRLASQKVDYSRPAVSHLPANAYNLKWLKSLSQFDLESLSPKRLEYDFSHTPSMMEMAQSYNGDHHKSRRYV
;
A
#
# COMPACT_ATOMS: atom_id res chain seq x y z
N MET A 1 -60.42 46.88 -7.88
CA MET A 1 -59.07 47.44 -8.09
C MET A 1 -58.29 46.39 -8.90
N GLN A 2 -58.44 46.36 -10.23
CA GLN A 2 -57.52 46.98 -11.22
C GLN A 2 -56.05 46.67 -10.88
N ALA A 3 -55.47 45.62 -11.48
CA ALA A 3 -54.69 45.65 -12.73
C ALA A 3 -53.35 46.38 -12.58
N ASP A 4 -52.21 45.69 -12.80
CA ASP A 4 -51.34 46.10 -13.90
C ASP A 4 -50.27 45.08 -14.29
N ILE A 5 -50.06 45.05 -15.60
CA ILE A 5 -49.09 44.27 -16.37
C ILE A 5 -47.88 45.17 -16.62
N ARG A 6 -46.65 44.67 -16.46
CA ARG A 6 -45.47 45.29 -17.09
C ARG A 6 -44.54 44.28 -17.75
N THR A 7 -44.64 44.29 -19.06
CA THR A 7 -43.65 43.89 -20.07
C THR A 7 -42.42 44.81 -20.05
N ARG A 8 -41.21 44.26 -20.28
CA ARG A 8 -40.03 45.01 -20.76
C ARG A 8 -39.07 44.03 -21.48
N VAL A 9 -39.20 43.88 -22.79
CA VAL A 9 -38.44 44.57 -23.88
C VAL A 9 -37.03 44.01 -24.11
N LYS A 10 -36.86 43.46 -25.31
CA LYS A 10 -35.63 43.05 -26.00
C LYS A 10 -34.69 44.23 -26.31
N GLY A 11 -33.40 43.94 -26.33
CA GLY A 11 -32.31 44.75 -26.91
C GLY A 11 -31.04 44.53 -26.07
N LYS A 12 -29.83 44.42 -26.61
CA LYS A 12 -29.29 44.65 -27.95
C LYS A 12 -27.89 44.02 -27.94
N ALA A 13 -27.45 43.51 -29.09
CA ALA A 13 -26.14 42.93 -29.28
C ALA A 13 -25.00 43.91 -28.97
N ALA A 14 -23.94 43.41 -28.34
CA ALA A 14 -22.63 44.04 -28.33
C ALA A 14 -21.54 42.98 -28.47
N HIS A 15 -20.72 43.17 -29.50
CA HIS A 15 -19.48 42.48 -29.82
C HIS A 15 -18.56 42.29 -28.61
N LEU A 16 -18.03 41.07 -28.46
CA LEU A 16 -16.80 40.79 -27.72
C LEU A 16 -15.79 40.14 -28.69
N PRO A 17 -14.54 40.62 -28.71
CA PRO A 17 -13.54 40.17 -29.68
C PRO A 17 -12.90 38.84 -29.27
N THR A 18 -12.70 38.01 -30.29
CA THR A 18 -11.91 36.79 -30.30
C THR A 18 -10.45 37.06 -29.91
N MET A 19 -10.07 36.67 -28.69
CA MET A 19 -8.67 36.56 -28.28
C MET A 19 -8.09 35.27 -28.87
N LYS A 20 -7.14 35.47 -29.78
CA LYS A 20 -6.37 34.45 -30.49
C LYS A 20 -5.55 33.61 -29.51
N GLY A 21 -5.64 32.28 -29.67
CA GLY A 21 -4.76 31.33 -29.01
C GLY A 21 -3.32 31.46 -29.51
N ASN A 22 -2.39 31.70 -28.59
CA ASN A 22 -0.96 31.57 -28.85
C ASN A 22 -0.54 30.12 -28.60
N SER A 23 -0.40 29.40 -29.71
CA SER A 23 0.31 28.14 -29.83
C SER A 23 1.81 28.40 -29.61
N LEU A 24 2.33 27.98 -28.46
CA LEU A 24 3.78 27.90 -28.23
C LEU A 24 4.32 26.67 -28.98
N ARG A 25 4.79 26.89 -30.20
CA ARG A 25 5.74 26.01 -30.89
C ARG A 25 7.08 26.08 -30.16
N ALA A 26 7.45 25.00 -29.48
CA ALA A 26 8.82 24.78 -29.06
C ALA A 26 9.65 24.32 -30.28
N SER A 27 10.44 25.23 -30.83
CA SER A 27 11.46 24.93 -31.84
C SER A 27 12.60 24.15 -31.19
N ALA A 28 12.74 22.89 -31.56
CA ALA A 28 13.92 22.09 -31.31
C ALA A 28 15.08 22.64 -32.17
N THR A 29 16.02 23.34 -31.54
CA THR A 29 17.26 23.77 -32.18
C THR A 29 18.31 22.68 -31.97
N LEU A 30 18.66 22.00 -33.06
CA LEU A 30 19.82 21.13 -33.20
C LEU A 30 21.09 21.94 -32.98
N ILE A 31 21.84 21.63 -31.93
CA ILE A 31 23.24 22.06 -31.80
C ILE A 31 24.11 20.88 -32.24
N THR A 32 24.66 21.03 -33.42
CA THR A 32 25.66 20.15 -34.04
C THR A 32 27.01 20.35 -33.35
N ALA A 33 27.71 19.23 -33.17
CA ALA A 33 29.02 19.12 -32.58
C ALA A 33 30.11 19.95 -33.29
N HIS A 34 31.03 20.51 -32.52
CA HIS A 34 32.41 20.72 -32.95
C HIS A 34 33.35 20.07 -31.95
N LEU A 35 33.91 18.93 -32.34
CA LEU A 35 35.18 18.43 -31.83
C LEU A 35 36.28 19.41 -32.24
N LEU A 36 37.07 19.87 -31.27
CA LEU A 36 38.43 20.30 -31.52
C LEU A 36 39.33 19.77 -30.39
N ASP A 37 40.21 18.93 -30.87
CA ASP A 37 41.34 18.23 -30.28
C ASP A 37 42.38 19.23 -29.78
N GLN A 38 42.76 19.18 -28.51
CA GLN A 38 44.05 19.69 -28.03
C GLN A 38 44.60 18.79 -26.92
N HIS A 39 45.53 17.95 -27.36
CA HIS A 39 46.55 17.29 -26.54
C HIS A 39 47.32 18.29 -25.67
N THR A 40 47.48 17.99 -24.38
CA THR A 40 48.59 18.50 -23.56
C THR A 40 49.00 17.44 -22.54
N PRO A 41 50.26 17.00 -22.50
CA PRO A 41 50.71 15.92 -21.62
C PRO A 41 51.09 16.48 -20.24
N LEU A 42 50.52 15.91 -19.18
CA LEU A 42 50.95 16.17 -17.80
C LEU A 42 51.96 15.11 -17.37
N LEU A 43 53.14 15.63 -17.03
CA LEU A 43 54.31 14.95 -16.52
C LEU A 43 54.01 14.11 -15.26
N ILE A 44 54.46 12.87 -15.33
CA ILE A 44 54.61 11.94 -14.21
C ILE A 44 55.85 12.41 -13.42
N ALA A 45 55.66 12.71 -12.14
CA ALA A 45 56.75 12.88 -11.18
C ALA A 45 56.66 11.74 -10.15
N ASP A 46 57.51 10.75 -10.38
CA ASP A 46 57.86 9.70 -9.44
C ASP A 46 58.61 10.29 -8.24
N HIS A 47 58.12 10.03 -7.03
CA HIS A 47 58.96 9.99 -5.84
C HIS A 47 58.56 8.79 -4.99
N ALA A 48 59.27 7.69 -5.22
CA ALA A 48 59.42 6.59 -4.30
C ALA A 48 60.54 6.90 -3.30
N THR A 49 60.29 6.67 -2.02
CA THR A 49 61.34 6.33 -1.05
C THR A 49 60.84 5.18 -0.17
N PRO A 50 61.68 4.15 0.08
CA PRO A 50 61.32 2.93 0.78
C PRO A 50 61.60 3.03 2.28
N VAL A 51 60.83 2.32 3.10
CA VAL A 51 61.28 1.90 4.44
C VAL A 51 60.92 0.44 4.66
N ASP A 52 61.95 -0.24 5.14
CA ASP A 52 62.17 -1.66 5.32
C ASP A 52 61.33 -2.35 6.43
N VAL A 53 61.09 -3.64 6.17
CA VAL A 53 61.33 -4.79 7.07
C VAL A 53 60.69 -4.76 8.47
N PHE A 54 59.71 -5.64 8.68
CA PHE A 54 59.82 -6.65 9.76
C PHE A 54 59.13 -7.97 9.37
N LYS A 55 59.90 -9.04 9.52
CA LYS A 55 59.59 -10.46 9.30
C LYS A 55 59.10 -11.11 10.61
N ASN A 56 58.45 -12.26 10.42
CA ASN A 56 58.21 -13.38 11.37
C ASN A 56 57.01 -13.15 12.33
N SER A 57 56.17 -14.14 12.67
CA SER A 57 56.36 -15.59 12.69
C SER A 57 55.03 -16.33 12.93
N SER A 58 54.92 -17.52 12.35
CA SER A 58 54.42 -18.77 12.95
C SER A 58 52.90 -19.04 13.12
N LEU A 59 52.44 -19.95 12.26
CA LEU A 59 51.42 -20.99 12.53
C LEU A 59 51.85 -21.92 13.70
N PRO A 60 50.90 -22.65 14.33
CA PRO A 60 50.64 -24.05 13.96
C PRO A 60 49.12 -24.35 13.86
N ALA A 61 48.64 -25.12 12.88
CA ALA A 61 48.65 -26.58 12.72
C ALA A 61 47.43 -27.29 13.36
N ALA A 62 46.89 -28.23 12.57
CA ALA A 62 45.61 -28.91 12.67
C ALA A 62 45.46 -29.88 13.86
N VAL A 63 44.20 -30.15 14.23
CA VAL A 63 43.79 -31.46 14.77
C VAL A 63 42.45 -31.89 14.15
N SER A 64 42.49 -33.06 13.54
CA SER A 64 41.37 -33.85 13.02
C SER A 64 40.62 -34.60 14.12
N ALA A 65 39.30 -34.75 14.01
CA ALA A 65 38.50 -35.90 14.49
C ALA A 65 37.11 -35.82 13.82
N ALA A 66 36.77 -36.69 12.86
CA ALA A 66 36.27 -38.07 13.02
C ALA A 66 34.75 -38.16 13.29
N ARG A 67 34.02 -38.57 12.24
CA ARG A 67 32.83 -39.45 12.16
C ARG A 67 31.98 -39.68 13.43
N ALA A 68 30.67 -39.49 13.28
CA ALA A 68 29.68 -40.52 13.63
C ALA A 68 28.37 -40.33 12.84
N ASN A 69 27.95 -41.40 12.17
CA ASN A 69 26.68 -41.53 11.48
C ASN A 69 25.55 -41.77 12.49
N HIS A 70 24.40 -41.11 12.34
CA HIS A 70 23.13 -41.65 12.83
C HIS A 70 22.03 -41.48 11.80
N ALA A 71 21.71 -42.59 11.16
CA ALA A 71 20.49 -42.80 10.40
C ALA A 71 19.36 -43.13 11.38
N HIS A 72 18.26 -42.37 11.34
CA HIS A 72 17.00 -42.81 11.92
C HIS A 72 15.94 -42.93 10.84
N SER A 73 15.55 -44.19 10.65
CA SER A 73 14.55 -44.69 9.73
C SER A 73 13.15 -44.26 10.14
N ILE A 74 12.38 -43.87 9.13
CA ILE A 74 10.93 -43.68 9.14
C ILE A 74 10.25 -45.05 9.14
N PRO A 75 9.18 -45.30 9.94
CA PRO A 75 8.21 -46.32 9.62
C PRO A 75 6.98 -45.70 8.96
N ILE A 76 6.78 -46.12 7.72
CA ILE A 76 5.56 -46.02 6.92
C ILE A 76 4.52 -46.97 7.52
N MET A 77 3.33 -46.47 7.85
CA MET A 77 2.12 -47.30 7.99
C MET A 77 0.99 -46.70 7.18
N SER A 78 0.40 -47.52 6.33
CA SER A 78 -0.86 -47.32 5.62
C SER A 78 -1.56 -48.69 5.55
N PRO A 79 -2.81 -48.79 5.07
CA PRO A 79 -4.01 -48.75 5.90
C PRO A 79 -4.85 -50.02 5.76
N LEU A 80 -5.83 -50.23 6.63
CA LEU A 80 -6.92 -51.19 6.39
C LEU A 80 -8.28 -50.64 6.81
N PRO A 81 -9.37 -51.13 6.18
CA PRO A 81 -10.65 -50.44 6.02
C PRO A 81 -11.65 -50.86 7.10
N SER A 82 -12.67 -50.03 7.34
CA SER A 82 -13.87 -50.52 8.00
C SER A 82 -15.13 -49.89 7.42
N CYS A 83 -16.10 -50.78 7.28
CA CYS A 83 -17.39 -50.70 6.62
C CYS A 83 -18.34 -49.64 7.17
N GLY A 84 -19.16 -49.11 6.26
CA GLY A 84 -20.62 -49.23 6.31
C GLY A 84 -21.37 -48.56 7.46
N ASN A 85 -22.23 -47.60 7.12
CA ASN A 85 -23.69 -47.76 7.29
C ASN A 85 -24.43 -46.49 6.83
N SER A 86 -25.34 -46.68 5.87
CA SER A 86 -26.48 -45.79 5.61
C SER A 86 -27.48 -45.89 6.77
N PRO A 87 -28.26 -44.83 7.02
CA PRO A 87 -29.71 -44.99 6.87
C PRO A 87 -30.39 -43.73 6.30
N VAL A 88 -31.27 -43.91 5.30
CA VAL A 88 -32.75 -43.93 5.41
C VAL A 88 -33.37 -42.55 5.19
N GLN A 89 -34.16 -42.51 4.12
CA GLN A 89 -35.07 -41.45 3.70
C GLN A 89 -36.13 -41.14 4.75
N GLN A 90 -36.47 -39.86 4.92
CA GLN A 90 -37.80 -39.45 5.36
C GLN A 90 -38.32 -38.34 4.45
N ASN A 91 -39.37 -38.71 3.70
CA ASN A 91 -40.24 -37.83 2.96
C ASN A 91 -41.18 -37.10 3.92
N HIS A 92 -41.26 -35.78 3.82
CA HIS A 92 -42.39 -35.00 4.33
C HIS A 92 -42.99 -34.15 3.21
N SER A 93 -44.09 -34.65 2.65
CA SER A 93 -45.11 -33.89 1.93
C SER A 93 -45.99 -33.16 2.95
N MET A 94 -46.44 -31.92 2.65
CA MET A 94 -47.73 -31.31 3.05
C MET A 94 -47.82 -29.83 2.57
N PRO A 95 -48.99 -29.17 2.51
CA PRO A 95 -49.56 -28.82 1.19
C PRO A 95 -50.08 -27.36 1.01
N HIS A 96 -50.65 -27.13 -0.18
CA HIS A 96 -51.74 -26.21 -0.58
C HIS A 96 -51.67 -24.69 -0.36
N THR A 97 -51.44 -24.00 -1.48
CA THR A 97 -52.30 -22.98 -2.13
C THR A 97 -53.41 -22.31 -1.30
N SER A 98 -53.31 -20.99 -1.13
CA SER A 98 -54.44 -20.10 -0.84
C SER A 98 -54.53 -19.02 -1.91
N GLN A 99 -55.54 -19.15 -2.78
CA GLN A 99 -55.96 -18.13 -3.75
C GLN A 99 -56.84 -17.11 -3.02
N ILE A 100 -56.46 -15.84 -3.05
CA ILE A 100 -57.31 -14.73 -2.62
C ILE A 100 -58.06 -14.21 -3.85
N ARG A 101 -59.39 -14.42 -3.86
CA ARG A 101 -60.34 -13.73 -4.74
C ARG A 101 -60.61 -12.34 -4.17
N ILE A 102 -60.54 -11.32 -5.01
CA ILE A 102 -61.11 -9.99 -4.75
C ILE A 102 -62.10 -9.73 -5.88
N ASP A 103 -63.39 -9.61 -5.53
CA ASP A 103 -64.43 -9.11 -6.43
C ASP A 103 -64.53 -7.58 -6.30
N PRO A 104 -64.90 -6.86 -7.38
CA PRO A 104 -64.94 -5.40 -7.42
C PRO A 104 -66.37 -4.85 -7.30
N THR A 105 -66.59 -3.85 -6.46
CA THR A 105 -67.75 -2.96 -6.59
C THR A 105 -67.45 -1.51 -6.17
N ALA A 106 -67.88 -0.62 -7.07
CA ALA A 106 -68.44 0.73 -6.84
C ALA A 106 -67.51 1.92 -6.49
N ASP A 107 -67.28 2.75 -7.52
CA ASP A 107 -67.63 4.18 -7.63
C ASP A 107 -67.36 5.15 -6.45
N ALA A 108 -66.48 6.14 -6.67
CA ALA A 108 -66.87 7.54 -6.92
C ALA A 108 -65.71 8.55 -6.76
N ASN A 109 -65.41 9.26 -7.86
CA ASN A 109 -65.01 10.68 -7.94
C ASN A 109 -64.11 11.29 -6.85
N HIS A 110 -62.80 11.14 -7.02
CA HIS A 110 -61.84 12.21 -6.71
C HIS A 110 -60.77 12.27 -7.81
N SER A 111 -60.78 13.34 -8.60
CA SER A 111 -59.73 13.64 -9.60
C SER A 111 -58.44 14.05 -8.88
N CYS A 112 -57.72 13.07 -8.37
CA CYS A 112 -56.30 13.22 -8.03
C CYS A 112 -55.48 13.17 -9.33
N PRO A 113 -54.49 14.06 -9.52
CA PRO A 113 -53.56 13.94 -10.64
C PRO A 113 -52.91 12.57 -10.58
N ASN A 114 -52.99 11.82 -11.69
CA ASN A 114 -52.41 10.49 -11.80
C ASN A 114 -50.97 10.53 -11.27
N PRO A 115 -50.61 9.74 -10.25
CA PRO A 115 -49.23 9.65 -9.81
C PRO A 115 -48.43 9.12 -11.00
N VAL A 116 -47.53 9.95 -11.51
CA VAL A 116 -46.56 9.52 -12.52
C VAL A 116 -45.80 8.35 -11.88
N PRO A 117 -45.89 7.13 -12.43
CA PRO A 117 -45.18 6.00 -11.87
C PRO A 117 -43.68 6.33 -11.87
N ALA A 118 -43.04 6.16 -10.71
CA ALA A 118 -41.61 6.38 -10.56
C ALA A 118 -40.87 5.65 -11.67
N SER A 119 -40.04 6.38 -12.41
CA SER A 119 -39.25 5.79 -13.47
C SER A 119 -38.24 4.80 -12.89
N ARG A 120 -37.77 3.85 -13.69
CA ARG A 120 -36.71 2.92 -13.27
C ARG A 120 -35.45 3.67 -12.81
N ALA A 121 -35.19 4.85 -13.36
CA ALA A 121 -34.10 5.72 -12.92
C ALA A 121 -34.34 6.23 -11.49
N ASP A 122 -35.55 6.70 -11.18
CA ASP A 122 -35.91 7.17 -9.83
C ASP A 122 -35.81 6.04 -8.78
N ILE A 123 -36.13 4.81 -9.17
CA ILE A 123 -36.00 3.62 -8.29
C ILE A 123 -34.52 3.26 -8.05
N LEU A 124 -33.66 3.41 -9.06
CA LEU A 124 -32.22 3.15 -8.92
C LEU A 124 -31.53 4.25 -8.10
N GLU A 125 -31.88 5.51 -8.31
CA GLU A 125 -31.41 6.66 -7.52
C GLU A 125 -31.80 6.51 -6.05
N LEU A 126 -33.07 6.19 -5.77
CA LEU A 126 -33.55 5.92 -4.41
C LEU A 126 -32.79 4.76 -3.73
N ARG A 127 -32.40 3.73 -4.50
CA ARG A 127 -31.62 2.59 -3.97
C ARG A 127 -30.18 3.00 -3.63
N GLU A 128 -29.57 3.88 -4.42
CA GLU A 128 -28.24 4.43 -4.13
C GLU A 128 -28.28 5.32 -2.89
N ASP A 129 -29.30 6.16 -2.74
CA ASP A 129 -29.51 7.01 -1.57
C ASP A 129 -29.75 6.22 -0.28
N ILE A 130 -30.54 5.14 -0.33
CA ILE A 130 -30.76 4.27 0.83
C ILE A 130 -29.44 3.57 1.24
N GLN A 131 -28.60 3.17 0.27
CA GLN A 131 -27.29 2.59 0.57
C GLN A 131 -26.31 3.63 1.14
N GLU A 132 -26.35 4.87 0.65
CA GLU A 132 -25.58 6.01 1.18
C GLU A 132 -25.92 6.26 2.66
N VAL A 133 -27.22 6.32 2.97
CA VAL A 133 -27.73 6.49 4.35
C VAL A 133 -27.29 5.32 5.23
N GLY A 134 -27.39 4.08 4.75
CA GLY A 134 -26.93 2.90 5.49
C GLY A 134 -25.43 2.92 5.79
N ARG A 135 -24.59 3.34 4.83
CA ARG A 135 -23.13 3.50 5.04
C ARG A 135 -22.81 4.59 6.06
N ASN A 136 -23.53 5.70 6.03
CA ASN A 136 -23.35 6.80 6.98
C ASN A 136 -23.81 6.42 8.40
N LEU A 137 -24.92 5.69 8.52
CA LEU A 137 -25.42 5.21 9.81
C LEU A 137 -24.48 4.16 10.43
N GLY A 138 -23.89 3.27 9.63
CA GLY A 138 -22.88 2.32 10.09
C GLY A 138 -21.64 3.02 10.67
N ARG A 139 -21.13 4.05 9.98
CA ARG A 139 -19.99 4.86 10.48
C ARG A 139 -20.32 5.60 11.77
N PHE A 140 -21.56 6.05 11.93
CA PHE A 140 -22.03 6.69 13.15
C PHE A 140 -22.13 5.71 14.31
N ALA A 141 -22.66 4.50 14.07
CA ALA A 141 -22.71 3.43 15.08
C ALA A 141 -21.29 3.00 15.54
N ASP A 142 -20.35 2.87 14.61
CA ASP A 142 -18.94 2.59 14.94
C ASP A 142 -18.31 3.70 15.79
N ALA A 143 -18.63 4.96 15.51
CA ALA A 143 -18.17 6.10 16.29
C ALA A 143 -18.76 6.11 17.72
N ILE A 144 -20.05 5.76 17.87
CA ILE A 144 -20.69 5.61 19.19
C ILE A 144 -20.06 4.44 19.95
N MET A 145 -19.88 3.28 19.34
CA MET A 145 -19.27 2.12 20.01
C MET A 145 -17.83 2.42 20.45
N THR A 146 -17.09 3.18 19.65
CA THR A 146 -15.74 3.64 20.00
C THR A 146 -15.74 4.60 21.18
N LEU A 147 -16.76 5.47 21.32
CA LEU A 147 -16.90 6.38 22.45
C LEU A 147 -17.33 5.64 23.72
N VAL A 148 -18.31 4.72 23.61
CA VAL A 148 -18.82 3.93 24.74
C VAL A 148 -17.75 2.98 25.30
N SER A 149 -16.92 2.38 24.44
CA SER A 149 -15.78 1.55 24.88
C SER A 149 -14.64 2.36 25.52
N LYS A 150 -14.65 3.69 25.38
CA LYS A 150 -13.62 4.56 25.95
C LYS A 150 -13.99 5.09 27.34
N GLU A 151 -15.28 5.05 27.69
CA GLU A 151 -15.79 5.47 29.01
C GLU A 151 -15.94 4.32 30.00
N SER A 152 -15.86 3.05 29.57
CA SER A 152 -16.07 1.88 30.43
C SER A 152 -14.81 1.33 31.12
N LEU A 153 -13.66 2.03 31.06
CA LEU A 153 -12.48 1.68 31.86
C LEU A 153 -12.56 2.40 33.22
N PRO A 154 -12.82 1.70 34.34
CA PRO A 154 -12.85 2.33 35.64
C PRO A 154 -11.45 2.81 36.02
N GLN A 155 -11.34 4.13 36.15
CA GLN A 155 -10.16 4.83 36.59
C GLN A 155 -9.96 4.56 38.10
N HIS A 156 -9.30 3.44 38.42
CA HIS A 156 -9.01 3.04 39.78
C HIS A 156 -7.95 3.98 40.37
N ARG A 157 -8.42 4.99 41.12
CA ARG A 157 -7.60 5.80 42.03
C ARG A 157 -7.10 4.91 43.16
N ASN A 158 -5.78 4.82 43.30
CA ASN A 158 -5.13 4.15 44.42
C ASN A 158 -5.22 5.01 45.68
N ASP A 159 -6.04 4.59 46.64
CA ASP A 159 -5.82 4.90 48.05
C ASP A 159 -5.49 3.59 48.80
N ARG A 160 -4.20 3.47 49.10
CA ARG A 160 -3.59 2.96 50.34
C ARG A 160 -4.54 2.33 51.38
N GLU A 161 -4.39 1.03 51.63
CA GLU A 161 -4.01 0.48 52.96
C GLU A 161 -3.85 -1.04 52.99
N LYS A 162 -2.76 -1.46 53.66
CA LYS A 162 -2.44 -2.71 54.37
C LYS A 162 -3.27 -4.00 54.07
N GLY A 163 -2.53 -5.03 53.68
CA GLY A 163 -2.48 -6.25 54.49
C GLY A 163 -2.81 -7.57 53.79
N THR A 164 -1.90 -8.53 54.00
CA THR A 164 -2.07 -9.99 53.95
C THR A 164 -2.19 -10.70 52.59
N ASN A 165 -1.03 -11.22 52.16
CA ASN A 165 -0.78 -12.62 51.80
C ASN A 165 -1.93 -13.38 51.13
N VAL A 166 -1.97 -13.33 49.80
CA VAL A 166 -2.41 -14.47 48.99
C VAL A 166 -1.52 -14.57 47.76
N THR A 167 -0.90 -15.74 47.64
CA THR A 167 -0.10 -16.25 46.53
C THR A 167 -0.90 -16.16 45.23
N ALA A 168 -0.62 -15.15 44.42
CA ALA A 168 -1.06 -15.08 43.03
C ALA A 168 0.14 -15.40 42.15
N MET A 169 -0.03 -16.36 41.25
CA MET A 169 0.97 -16.73 40.25
C MET A 169 1.14 -15.54 39.31
N ASP A 170 2.24 -14.81 39.48
CA ASP A 170 2.78 -13.91 38.47
C ASP A 170 3.12 -14.78 37.25
N VAL A 171 2.26 -14.72 36.24
CA VAL A 171 2.64 -15.06 34.87
C VAL A 171 3.40 -13.85 34.38
N ASP A 172 4.70 -13.84 34.65
CA ASP A 172 5.65 -13.00 33.95
C ASP A 172 5.52 -13.34 32.46
N ASP A 173 4.79 -12.50 31.73
CA ASP A 173 4.90 -12.35 30.27
C ASP A 173 6.26 -11.70 29.99
N GLU A 174 7.31 -12.45 30.35
CA GLU A 174 8.68 -12.26 29.93
C GLU A 174 8.64 -12.16 28.41
N GLY A 175 8.99 -10.96 27.94
CA GLY A 175 9.03 -10.61 26.54
C GLY A 175 9.63 -11.75 25.74
N SER A 176 8.80 -12.33 24.87
CA SER A 176 9.31 -13.09 23.75
C SER A 176 10.03 -12.09 22.83
N GLU A 177 11.28 -11.78 23.19
CA GLU A 177 12.38 -11.45 22.29
C GLU A 177 12.69 -12.67 21.43
N GLY A 178 11.66 -13.25 20.81
CA GLY A 178 11.78 -13.98 19.57
C GLY A 178 12.11 -12.96 18.49
N ASP A 179 13.32 -12.41 18.56
CA ASP A 179 14.11 -12.01 17.40
C ASP A 179 14.38 -13.31 16.65
N VAL A 180 13.30 -13.86 16.06
CA VAL A 180 13.42 -14.84 15.01
C VAL A 180 14.18 -14.08 13.95
N ASP A 181 15.46 -14.39 13.86
CA ASP A 181 16.41 -13.89 12.89
C ASP A 181 15.78 -14.15 11.51
N ASP A 182 14.95 -13.20 11.09
CA ASP A 182 14.26 -13.11 9.81
C ASP A 182 15.42 -12.95 8.82
N THR A 183 16.06 -14.08 8.54
CA THR A 183 17.13 -14.22 7.59
C THR A 183 16.44 -14.01 6.26
N ILE A 184 16.28 -12.74 5.91
CA ILE A 184 15.64 -12.29 4.68
C ILE A 184 16.34 -13.10 3.58
N PRO A 185 15.66 -14.04 2.91
CA PRO A 185 16.31 -14.86 1.91
C PRO A 185 16.93 -13.91 0.89
N SER A 186 18.26 -13.99 0.75
CA SER A 186 19.10 -13.11 -0.06
C SER A 186 18.41 -12.84 -1.39
N SER A 187 17.77 -11.67 -1.47
CA SER A 187 16.81 -11.40 -2.53
C SER A 187 17.58 -11.39 -3.86
N PRO A 188 17.13 -12.16 -4.88
CA PRO A 188 17.83 -12.22 -6.15
C PRO A 188 18.03 -10.81 -6.70
N ARG A 189 19.28 -10.49 -7.08
CA ARG A 189 19.77 -9.20 -7.56
C ARG A 189 18.70 -8.51 -8.40
N ARG A 190 17.94 -7.59 -7.79
CA ARG A 190 16.93 -6.82 -8.50
C ARG A 190 17.68 -5.89 -9.44
N HIS A 191 17.56 -6.13 -10.74
CA HIS A 191 17.98 -5.17 -11.76
C HIS A 191 17.46 -3.78 -11.37
N PRO A 192 18.26 -2.71 -11.59
CA PRO A 192 17.85 -1.35 -11.27
C PRO A 192 16.52 -1.08 -11.97
N ARG A 193 15.44 -1.06 -11.19
CA ARG A 193 14.12 -0.72 -11.73
C ARG A 193 14.26 0.70 -12.24
N LYS A 194 14.13 0.90 -13.56
CA LYS A 194 14.05 2.24 -14.18
C LYS A 194 13.22 3.10 -13.25
N ALA A 195 13.82 4.17 -12.72
CA ALA A 195 13.26 4.97 -11.64
C ALA A 195 11.78 5.16 -11.90
N ALA A 196 10.95 4.45 -11.12
CA ALA A 196 9.54 4.33 -11.41
C ALA A 196 9.00 5.75 -11.40
N ALA A 197 8.53 6.21 -12.58
CA ALA A 197 7.93 7.52 -12.72
C ALA A 197 6.91 7.71 -11.58
N ILE A 198 6.82 8.95 -11.10
CA ILE A 198 5.85 9.36 -10.07
C ILE A 198 4.53 8.63 -10.32
N PRO A 199 3.96 7.93 -9.31
CA PRO A 199 2.76 7.13 -9.50
C PRO A 199 1.70 7.92 -10.26
N ARG A 200 1.39 7.49 -11.49
CA ARG A 200 0.37 8.15 -12.29
C ARG A 200 -1.00 7.70 -11.81
N HIS A 201 -1.90 8.65 -11.65
CA HIS A 201 -3.31 8.36 -11.42
C HIS A 201 -3.86 7.58 -12.62
N ARG A 202 -4.74 6.61 -12.38
CA ARG A 202 -5.44 5.89 -13.46
C ARG A 202 -6.46 6.82 -14.11
N SER A 203 -6.83 6.58 -15.37
CA SER A 203 -7.97 7.31 -15.96
C SER A 203 -9.25 6.99 -15.19
N GLU A 204 -10.19 7.94 -15.15
CA GLU A 204 -11.48 7.75 -14.48
C GLU A 204 -12.22 6.54 -15.05
N ASP A 205 -12.24 6.38 -16.38
CA ASP A 205 -12.83 5.24 -17.07
C ASP A 205 -12.26 3.89 -16.61
N SER A 206 -10.94 3.83 -16.38
CA SER A 206 -10.28 2.62 -15.87
C SER A 206 -10.69 2.30 -14.42
N ILE A 207 -10.94 3.33 -13.61
CA ILE A 207 -11.41 3.18 -12.24
C ILE A 207 -12.87 2.71 -12.24
N THR A 208 -13.73 3.32 -13.06
CA THR A 208 -15.14 2.95 -13.23
C THR A 208 -15.27 1.51 -13.72
N LEU A 209 -14.58 1.15 -14.80
CA LEU A 209 -14.54 -0.24 -15.30
C LEU A 209 -14.10 -1.23 -14.21
N SER A 210 -13.06 -0.87 -13.43
CA SER A 210 -12.61 -1.75 -12.34
C SER A 210 -13.67 -1.91 -11.24
N LYS A 211 -14.48 -0.89 -10.95
CA LYS A 211 -15.58 -0.98 -9.98
C LYS A 211 -16.72 -1.85 -10.50
N ASP A 212 -17.08 -1.67 -11.77
CA ASP A 212 -18.13 -2.43 -12.45
C ASP A 212 -17.78 -3.92 -12.52
N VAL A 213 -16.56 -4.25 -12.92
CA VAL A 213 -16.04 -5.62 -12.94
C VAL A 213 -16.09 -6.27 -11.55
N GLN A 214 -15.73 -5.52 -10.51
CA GLN A 214 -15.81 -6.03 -9.13
C GLN A 214 -17.26 -6.24 -8.68
N ARG A 215 -18.18 -5.36 -9.09
CA ARG A 215 -19.61 -5.46 -8.77
C ARG A 215 -20.21 -6.69 -9.45
N HIS A 216 -19.96 -6.86 -10.75
CA HIS A 216 -20.47 -8.01 -11.51
C HIS A 216 -19.91 -9.33 -11.01
N ALA A 217 -18.60 -9.38 -10.71
CA ALA A 217 -17.98 -10.60 -10.17
C ALA A 217 -18.56 -11.00 -8.81
N ARG A 218 -18.91 -10.02 -7.96
CA ARG A 218 -19.61 -10.29 -6.69
C ARG A 218 -21.00 -10.87 -6.92
N LEU A 219 -21.75 -10.34 -7.88
CA LEU A 219 -23.09 -10.84 -8.22
C LEU A 219 -23.02 -12.29 -8.69
N LEU A 220 -22.10 -12.62 -9.60
CA LEU A 220 -21.95 -13.99 -10.12
C LEU A 220 -21.46 -15.00 -9.06
N MET A 221 -20.69 -14.55 -8.07
CA MET A 221 -20.21 -15.39 -6.97
C MET A 221 -21.12 -15.39 -5.75
N ASP A 222 -22.30 -14.75 -5.84
CA ASP A 222 -23.26 -14.60 -4.74
C ASP A 222 -22.64 -14.00 -3.46
N ARG A 223 -21.82 -12.96 -3.63
CA ARG A 223 -21.12 -12.28 -2.53
C ARG A 223 -21.77 -10.94 -2.22
N GLU A 224 -22.36 -10.84 -1.04
CA GLU A 224 -22.98 -9.60 -0.56
C GLU A 224 -21.98 -8.43 -0.50
N SER A 225 -20.75 -8.68 -0.03
CA SER A 225 -19.73 -7.66 0.15
C SER A 225 -18.33 -8.10 -0.31
N PRO A 226 -17.40 -7.17 -0.54
CA PRO A 226 -16.00 -7.50 -0.84
C PRO A 226 -15.31 -8.33 0.25
N ASP A 227 -15.80 -8.23 1.48
CA ASP A 227 -15.26 -8.89 2.67
C ASP A 227 -16.02 -10.16 3.06
N SER A 228 -17.13 -10.50 2.40
CA SER A 228 -17.86 -11.76 2.65
C SER A 228 -16.95 -12.97 2.38
N ALA A 229 -17.13 -14.04 3.16
CA ALA A 229 -16.42 -15.31 2.97
C ALA A 229 -16.64 -15.86 1.54
N PHE A 230 -15.71 -16.68 1.06
CA PHE A 230 -15.92 -17.39 -0.19
C PHE A 230 -16.69 -18.66 0.12
N ASP A 231 -17.89 -18.79 -0.45
CA ASP A 231 -18.64 -20.04 -0.35
C ASP A 231 -18.03 -21.07 -1.33
N PRO A 232 -17.60 -22.25 -0.85
CA PRO A 232 -17.06 -23.31 -1.69
C PRO A 232 -17.96 -23.72 -2.86
N LYS A 233 -19.29 -23.52 -2.77
CA LYS A 233 -20.24 -23.80 -3.85
C LYS A 233 -19.99 -22.96 -5.11
N TYR A 234 -19.47 -21.74 -4.94
CA TYR A 234 -19.13 -20.82 -6.03
C TYR A 234 -17.63 -20.82 -6.35
N MET A 235 -16.92 -21.87 -5.96
CA MET A 235 -15.51 -22.09 -6.28
C MET A 235 -15.34 -23.39 -7.04
N ALA A 236 -14.38 -23.43 -7.95
CA ALA A 236 -14.05 -24.66 -8.67
C ALA A 236 -13.30 -25.62 -7.73
N THR A 237 -13.67 -26.90 -7.73
CA THR A 237 -12.91 -27.92 -7.00
C THR A 237 -11.64 -28.30 -7.76
N ARG A 238 -10.66 -28.88 -7.06
CA ARG A 238 -9.41 -29.31 -7.69
C ARG A 238 -9.66 -30.37 -8.77
N GLU A 239 -10.63 -31.25 -8.55
CA GLU A 239 -11.02 -32.30 -9.48
C GLU A 239 -11.63 -31.71 -10.74
N GLU A 240 -12.54 -30.73 -10.61
CA GLU A 240 -13.14 -30.03 -11.75
C GLU A 240 -12.07 -29.34 -12.60
N VAL A 241 -11.11 -28.65 -11.96
CA VAL A 241 -10.02 -27.96 -12.65
C VAL A 241 -9.11 -28.94 -13.39
N LEU A 242 -8.81 -30.10 -12.81
CA LEU A 242 -7.98 -31.13 -13.44
C LEU A 242 -8.69 -31.88 -14.57
N ALA A 243 -10.00 -32.09 -14.45
CA ALA A 243 -10.82 -32.74 -15.47
C ALA A 243 -11.17 -31.82 -16.65
N PHE A 244 -10.91 -30.51 -16.54
CA PHE A 244 -11.30 -29.54 -17.54
C PHE A 244 -10.50 -29.66 -18.84
N ASP A 245 -11.24 -29.88 -19.93
CA ASP A 245 -10.75 -29.89 -21.29
C ASP A 245 -11.28 -28.67 -22.05
N PRO A 246 -10.41 -27.70 -22.44
CA PRO A 246 -10.82 -26.51 -23.18
C PRO A 246 -11.51 -26.79 -24.52
N SER A 247 -11.34 -27.99 -25.09
CA SER A 247 -11.99 -28.36 -26.36
C SER A 247 -13.47 -28.70 -26.21
N ARG A 248 -13.92 -29.05 -25.00
CA ARG A 248 -15.30 -29.45 -24.69
C ARG A 248 -16.24 -28.28 -24.39
N GLY A 249 -15.71 -27.05 -24.38
CA GLY A 249 -16.50 -25.83 -24.17
C GLY A 249 -16.04 -25.01 -22.97
N TYR A 250 -16.96 -24.20 -22.44
CA TYR A 250 -16.70 -23.35 -21.28
C TYR A 250 -16.69 -24.18 -19.98
N CYS A 251 -15.86 -23.77 -19.01
CA CYS A 251 -15.74 -24.49 -17.73
C CYS A 251 -16.96 -24.30 -16.81
N CYS A 252 -17.69 -23.20 -16.98
CA CYS A 252 -18.85 -22.84 -16.19
C CYS A 252 -19.83 -22.00 -17.03
N THR A 253 -21.01 -21.72 -16.47
CA THR A 253 -22.00 -20.76 -16.98
C THR A 253 -22.07 -19.55 -16.06
N ALA A 254 -22.84 -18.51 -16.44
CA ALA A 254 -23.09 -17.36 -15.57
C ALA A 254 -23.81 -17.79 -14.27
N ASP A 255 -24.80 -18.67 -14.37
CA ASP A 255 -25.59 -19.15 -13.22
C ASP A 255 -24.81 -20.07 -12.27
N ASN A 256 -23.73 -20.70 -12.77
CA ASN A 256 -22.85 -21.57 -11.99
C ASN A 256 -21.40 -21.07 -12.07
N PHE A 257 -21.21 -19.77 -11.85
CA PHE A 257 -19.92 -19.13 -12.02
C PHE A 257 -18.92 -19.54 -10.92
N ARG A 258 -17.90 -20.33 -11.31
CA ARG A 258 -16.91 -20.94 -10.40
C ARG A 258 -15.47 -20.61 -10.78
N PRO A 259 -14.90 -19.49 -10.31
CA PRO A 259 -13.47 -19.22 -10.49
C PRO A 259 -12.60 -20.21 -9.67
N ASP A 260 -11.43 -20.55 -10.21
CA ASP A 260 -10.38 -21.26 -9.46
C ASP A 260 -9.45 -20.24 -8.81
N LEU A 261 -9.56 -20.09 -7.49
CA LEU A 261 -8.74 -19.17 -6.70
C LEU A 261 -7.45 -19.80 -6.17
N VAL A 262 -7.27 -21.13 -6.30
CA VAL A 262 -6.08 -21.84 -5.84
C VAL A 262 -4.97 -21.73 -6.89
N SER A 263 -5.31 -21.91 -8.17
CA SER A 263 -4.31 -21.88 -9.24
C SER A 263 -3.99 -20.46 -9.75
N PRO A 264 -2.91 -20.28 -10.54
CA PRO A 264 -2.65 -19.02 -11.24
C PRO A 264 -3.81 -18.58 -12.15
N PRO A 265 -4.04 -17.27 -12.33
CA PRO A 265 -5.10 -16.75 -13.21
C PRO A 265 -4.89 -17.08 -14.70
N GLY A 266 -3.72 -17.60 -15.06
CA GLY A 266 -3.37 -17.99 -16.42
C GLY A 266 -3.72 -19.45 -16.77
N THR A 267 -4.29 -20.22 -15.85
CA THR A 267 -4.71 -21.60 -16.12
C THR A 267 -5.79 -21.65 -17.20
N PRO A 268 -5.91 -22.77 -17.95
CA PRO A 268 -6.97 -22.94 -18.93
C PRO A 268 -8.37 -22.72 -18.35
N TRP A 269 -8.63 -23.22 -17.12
CA TRP A 269 -9.87 -22.98 -16.38
C TRP A 269 -10.16 -21.49 -16.24
N ASN A 270 -9.26 -20.73 -15.62
CA ASN A 270 -9.46 -19.30 -15.35
C ASN A 270 -9.52 -18.45 -16.63
N LYS A 271 -8.88 -18.89 -17.72
CA LYS A 271 -9.07 -18.28 -19.05
C LYS A 271 -10.50 -18.49 -19.57
N SER A 272 -11.06 -19.67 -19.35
CA SER A 272 -12.45 -20.00 -19.71
C SER A 272 -13.45 -19.22 -18.84
N VAL A 273 -13.24 -19.17 -17.52
CA VAL A 273 -14.01 -18.33 -16.58
C VAL A 273 -14.04 -16.87 -17.02
N ALA A 274 -12.90 -16.31 -17.44
CA ALA A 274 -12.84 -14.93 -17.91
C ALA A 274 -13.71 -14.69 -19.16
N LYS A 275 -13.81 -15.67 -20.07
CA LYS A 275 -14.70 -15.55 -21.24
C LYS A 275 -16.18 -15.58 -20.84
N VAL A 276 -16.54 -16.48 -19.92
CA VAL A 276 -17.90 -16.55 -19.35
C VAL A 276 -18.27 -15.25 -18.66
N PHE A 277 -17.34 -14.70 -17.87
CA PHE A 277 -17.50 -13.41 -17.21
C PHE A 277 -17.77 -12.27 -18.20
N VAL A 278 -16.93 -12.13 -19.23
CA VAL A 278 -17.08 -11.05 -20.23
C VAL A 278 -18.41 -11.15 -20.97
N ARG A 279 -18.82 -12.37 -21.33
CA ARG A 279 -20.12 -12.60 -21.96
C ARG A 279 -21.27 -12.14 -21.05
N SER A 280 -21.31 -12.63 -19.82
CA SER A 280 -22.33 -12.21 -18.85
C SER A 280 -22.30 -10.71 -18.56
N PHE A 281 -21.11 -10.10 -18.53
CA PHE A 281 -20.96 -8.66 -18.30
C PHE A 281 -21.57 -7.83 -19.44
N LEU A 282 -21.41 -8.27 -20.69
CA LEU A 282 -21.99 -7.60 -21.86
C LEU A 282 -23.49 -7.86 -21.98
N ASP A 283 -23.95 -9.07 -21.61
CA ASP A 283 -25.37 -9.45 -21.69
C ASP A 283 -26.28 -8.64 -20.75
N GLU A 284 -25.75 -8.11 -19.63
CA GLU A 284 -26.51 -7.26 -18.70
C GLU A 284 -26.83 -5.85 -19.26
N ASP A 285 -26.03 -5.34 -20.20
CA ASP A 285 -26.20 -4.02 -20.85
C ASP A 285 -26.39 -2.82 -19.88
N ILE A 286 -25.89 -2.94 -18.64
CA ILE A 286 -25.95 -1.87 -17.63
C ILE A 286 -24.63 -1.10 -17.46
N TYR A 287 -23.55 -1.57 -18.08
CA TYR A 287 -22.21 -1.05 -17.88
C TYR A 287 -21.74 -0.22 -19.09
N LEU A 288 -20.99 0.86 -18.82
CA LEU A 288 -20.54 1.79 -19.87
C LEU A 288 -19.49 1.19 -20.82
N CYS A 289 -18.70 0.22 -20.36
CA CYS A 289 -17.63 -0.38 -21.16
C CYS A 289 -18.18 -1.58 -21.94
N SER A 290 -18.10 -1.51 -23.27
CA SER A 290 -18.48 -2.61 -24.17
C SER A 290 -17.27 -3.32 -24.81
N ASP A 291 -16.04 -2.92 -24.46
CA ASP A 291 -14.82 -3.50 -25.02
C ASP A 291 -14.46 -4.82 -24.29
N PRO A 292 -14.59 -5.99 -24.95
CA PRO A 292 -14.36 -7.29 -24.33
C PRO A 292 -12.91 -7.50 -23.86
N ASP A 293 -11.93 -6.89 -24.53
CA ASP A 293 -10.51 -7.05 -24.18
C ASP A 293 -10.16 -6.26 -22.92
N LEU A 294 -10.70 -5.04 -22.79
CA LEU A 294 -10.55 -4.23 -21.58
C LEU A 294 -11.25 -4.89 -20.38
N ILE A 295 -12.47 -5.41 -20.57
CA ILE A 295 -13.19 -6.15 -19.53
C ILE A 295 -12.39 -7.40 -19.11
N THR A 296 -11.87 -8.16 -20.07
CA THR A 296 -11.04 -9.34 -19.81
C THR A 296 -9.79 -8.98 -18.99
N ALA A 297 -9.08 -7.91 -19.37
CA ALA A 297 -7.88 -7.47 -18.67
C ALA A 297 -8.17 -6.98 -17.24
N ALA A 298 -9.27 -6.24 -17.07
CA ALA A 298 -9.75 -5.78 -15.78
C ALA A 298 -10.16 -6.97 -14.89
N PHE A 299 -10.93 -7.92 -15.42
CA PHE A 299 -11.36 -9.12 -14.69
C PHE A 299 -10.18 -10.01 -14.29
N ARG A 300 -9.20 -10.24 -15.17
CA ARG A 300 -7.98 -10.98 -14.80
C ARG A 300 -7.19 -10.30 -13.68
N SER A 301 -7.16 -8.97 -13.68
CA SER A 301 -6.54 -8.19 -12.61
C SER A 301 -7.32 -8.33 -11.30
N HIS A 302 -8.65 -8.37 -11.37
CA HIS A 302 -9.52 -8.64 -10.23
C HIS A 302 -9.36 -10.09 -9.72
N LEU A 303 -9.24 -11.08 -10.60
CA LEU A 303 -9.05 -12.48 -10.23
C LEU A 303 -7.73 -12.69 -9.46
N LYS A 304 -6.65 -12.00 -9.85
CA LYS A 304 -5.40 -11.94 -9.05
C LYS A 304 -5.64 -11.41 -7.65
N TYR A 305 -6.49 -10.39 -7.52
CA TYR A 305 -6.88 -9.85 -6.22
C TYR A 305 -7.72 -10.84 -5.42
N LEU A 306 -8.74 -11.47 -6.02
CA LEU A 306 -9.58 -12.48 -5.35
C LEU A 306 -8.75 -13.63 -4.80
N ARG A 307 -7.82 -14.17 -5.61
CA ARG A 307 -6.87 -15.17 -5.15
C ARG A 307 -6.04 -14.68 -3.97
N LYS A 308 -5.48 -13.47 -4.04
CA LYS A 308 -4.71 -12.92 -2.91
C LYS A 308 -5.55 -12.80 -1.63
N VAL A 309 -6.84 -12.45 -1.75
CA VAL A 309 -7.76 -12.39 -0.61
C VAL A 309 -8.07 -13.78 -0.07
N PHE A 310 -8.30 -14.75 -0.96
CA PHE A 310 -8.52 -16.16 -0.62
C PHE A 310 -7.29 -16.75 0.08
N ASP A 311 -6.12 -16.67 -0.55
CA ASP A 311 -4.84 -17.16 0.00
C ASP A 311 -4.57 -16.55 1.38
N LYS A 312 -4.89 -15.27 1.57
CA LYS A 312 -4.71 -14.58 2.84
C LYS A 312 -5.66 -15.06 3.95
N ARG A 313 -6.83 -15.57 3.60
CA ARG A 313 -7.80 -16.06 4.60
C ARG A 313 -7.54 -17.52 4.96
N GLU A 314 -7.22 -18.34 3.97
CA GLU A 314 -7.01 -19.77 4.17
C GLU A 314 -5.62 -20.07 4.76
N ASN A 315 -4.59 -19.33 4.36
CA ASN A 315 -3.20 -19.72 4.66
C ASN A 315 -2.47 -18.80 5.64
N LEU A 316 -3.03 -17.64 6.03
CA LEU A 316 -2.37 -16.74 6.97
C LEU A 316 -3.15 -16.65 8.28
N SER A 317 -2.45 -16.88 9.39
CA SER A 317 -2.97 -16.61 10.72
C SER A 317 -3.27 -15.12 10.90
N ASP A 318 -4.18 -14.80 11.83
CA ASP A 318 -4.50 -13.40 12.15
C ASP A 318 -3.27 -12.59 12.59
N LEU A 319 -2.33 -13.23 13.30
CA LEU A 319 -1.07 -12.63 13.71
C LEU A 319 -0.20 -12.26 12.51
N GLU A 320 -0.05 -13.15 11.53
CA GLU A 320 0.68 -12.87 10.30
C GLU A 320 0.01 -11.77 9.46
N ILE A 321 -1.32 -11.74 9.42
CA ILE A 321 -2.07 -10.68 8.76
C ILE A 321 -1.77 -9.33 9.41
N VAL A 322 -1.78 -9.25 10.74
CA VAL A 322 -1.44 -8.04 11.50
C VAL A 322 0.01 -7.64 11.25
N PHE A 323 0.94 -8.60 11.29
CA PHE A 323 2.35 -8.37 10.99
C PHE A 323 2.56 -7.80 9.58
N HIS A 324 1.99 -8.44 8.54
CA HIS A 324 2.06 -7.95 7.17
C HIS A 324 1.43 -6.57 7.01
N LYS A 325 0.31 -6.28 7.69
CA LYS A 325 -0.29 -4.93 7.72
C LYS A 325 0.69 -3.92 8.33
N ARG A 326 1.38 -4.24 9.43
CA ARG A 326 2.38 -3.37 10.07
C ARG A 326 3.57 -3.12 9.14
N VAL A 327 4.11 -4.16 8.52
CA VAL A 327 5.22 -4.06 7.55
C VAL A 327 4.82 -3.23 6.33
N ALA A 328 3.62 -3.44 5.79
CA ALA A 328 3.09 -2.67 4.65
C ALA A 328 2.95 -1.19 5.00
N LYS A 329 2.34 -0.86 6.15
CA LYS A 329 2.23 0.53 6.63
C LYS A 329 3.59 1.19 6.82
N ARG A 330 4.58 0.47 7.38
CA ARG A 330 5.96 0.96 7.54
C ARG A 330 6.61 1.25 6.19
N THR A 331 6.46 0.34 5.22
CA THR A 331 6.99 0.50 3.86
C THR A 331 6.35 1.69 3.14
N GLU A 332 5.03 1.84 3.27
CA GLU A 332 4.29 2.96 2.66
C GLU A 332 4.68 4.31 3.27
N ARG A 333 4.86 4.39 4.60
CA ARG A 333 5.40 5.59 5.26
C ARG A 333 6.79 5.97 4.73
N LYS A 334 7.67 4.98 4.57
CA LYS A 334 9.03 5.16 4.03
C LYS A 334 8.98 5.70 2.59
N ARG A 335 8.10 5.12 1.77
CA ARG A 335 7.86 5.55 0.38
C ARG A 335 7.32 6.98 0.31
N ASN A 336 6.32 7.31 1.12
CA ASN A 336 5.75 8.66 1.16
C ASN A 336 6.73 9.70 1.71
N LEU A 337 7.61 9.31 2.64
CA LEU A 337 8.72 10.16 3.07
C LEU A 337 9.70 10.46 1.94
N PHE A 338 10.09 9.45 1.16
CA PHE A 338 10.94 9.63 -0.02
C PHE A 338 10.32 10.60 -1.03
N TYR A 339 9.07 10.37 -1.43
CA TYR A 339 8.42 11.22 -2.43
C TYR A 339 8.25 12.67 -1.97
N ARG A 340 7.88 12.90 -0.71
CA ARG A 340 7.79 14.26 -0.16
C ARG A 340 9.12 15.00 -0.25
N ARG A 341 10.23 14.34 0.15
CA ARG A 341 11.56 14.95 0.07
C ARG A 341 12.00 15.21 -1.36
N PHE A 342 11.66 14.28 -2.27
CA PHE A 342 11.97 14.43 -3.69
C PHE A 342 11.18 15.58 -4.34
N GLU A 343 9.89 15.71 -4.02
CA GLU A 343 9.02 16.79 -4.49
C GLU A 343 9.51 18.16 -4.00
N VAL A 344 9.81 18.28 -2.70
CA VAL A 344 10.38 19.51 -2.12
C VAL A 344 11.70 19.87 -2.78
N ALA A 345 12.59 18.90 -2.99
CA ALA A 345 13.85 19.14 -3.68
C ALA A 345 13.64 19.64 -5.13
N ALA A 346 12.58 19.22 -5.80
CA ALA A 346 12.27 19.67 -7.15
C ALA A 346 11.72 21.11 -7.16
N ASN A 347 10.92 21.47 -6.15
CA ASN A 347 10.24 22.76 -6.09
C ASN A 347 11.16 23.88 -5.60
N HIS A 348 12.08 23.61 -4.66
CA HIS A 348 12.98 24.60 -4.07
C HIS A 348 14.31 24.70 -4.84
N SER A 349 14.63 25.89 -5.38
CA SER A 349 15.86 26.12 -6.19
C SER A 349 17.14 25.66 -5.49
N ASP A 350 17.28 25.99 -4.21
CA ASP A 350 18.45 25.68 -3.39
C ASP A 350 18.62 24.18 -3.13
N LEU A 351 17.52 23.42 -3.20
CA LEU A 351 17.51 21.98 -2.99
C LEU A 351 17.60 21.16 -4.28
N ARG A 352 17.39 21.76 -5.46
CA ARG A 352 17.40 21.05 -6.75
C ARG A 352 18.70 20.32 -7.02
N ARG A 353 19.84 20.88 -6.58
CA ARG A 353 21.17 20.25 -6.70
C ARG A 353 21.22 18.87 -6.03
N HIS A 354 20.33 18.61 -5.08
CA HIS A 354 20.26 17.40 -4.30
C HIS A 354 19.36 16.30 -4.86
N LEU A 355 18.67 16.53 -5.99
CA LEU A 355 17.76 15.54 -6.59
C LEU A 355 18.47 14.24 -6.96
N ARG A 356 19.69 14.31 -7.51
CA ARG A 356 20.44 13.13 -7.95
C ARG A 356 20.79 12.21 -6.78
N ILE A 357 21.31 12.76 -5.67
CA ILE A 357 21.65 11.95 -4.50
C ILE A 357 20.39 11.41 -3.79
N LEU A 358 19.28 12.14 -3.79
CA LEU A 358 18.00 11.64 -3.27
C LEU A 358 17.52 10.46 -4.11
N GLN A 359 17.60 10.56 -5.43
CA GLN A 359 17.24 9.48 -6.34
C GLN A 359 18.11 8.23 -6.13
N ASP A 360 19.42 8.42 -5.97
CA ASP A 360 20.38 7.34 -5.68
C ASP A 360 20.07 6.68 -4.32
N LEU A 361 19.72 7.46 -3.28
CA LEU A 361 19.27 6.94 -1.98
C LEU A 361 17.97 6.14 -2.09
N GLY A 362 17.02 6.63 -2.88
CA GLY A 362 15.72 6.01 -3.09
C GLY A 362 14.90 5.83 -1.80
N ILE A 363 13.89 4.95 -1.89
CA ILE A 363 13.07 4.56 -0.74
C ILE A 363 13.95 3.88 0.31
N ASP A 364 14.96 3.11 -0.10
CA ASP A 364 15.76 2.32 0.82
C ASP A 364 16.68 3.14 1.73
N GLY A 365 17.16 4.27 1.21
CA GLY A 365 17.91 5.28 1.92
C GLY A 365 17.08 6.12 2.90
N MET A 366 15.76 5.94 2.98
CA MET A 366 14.93 6.58 4.02
C MET A 366 15.00 5.80 5.34
N SER A 367 14.91 6.50 6.48
CA SER A 367 14.81 5.85 7.79
C SER A 367 13.42 5.25 8.01
N SER A 368 13.37 4.12 8.72
CA SER A 368 12.13 3.58 9.25
C SER A 368 11.76 4.34 10.52
N ASP A 369 10.47 4.60 10.69
CA ASP A 369 9.92 5.20 11.91
C ASP A 369 9.26 4.10 12.74
N GLU A 370 9.76 3.89 13.95
CA GLU A 370 9.04 3.13 14.96
C GLU A 370 8.00 4.05 15.60
N SER A 371 6.76 3.56 15.65
CA SER A 371 5.69 4.20 16.42
C SER A 371 5.77 3.66 17.82
N GLU A 372 6.16 4.50 18.76
CA GLU A 372 6.15 4.21 20.18
C GLU A 372 4.97 4.93 20.81
N HIS A 373 4.24 4.25 21.69
CA HIS A 373 3.13 4.86 22.43
C HIS A 373 3.66 5.23 23.80
N GLU A 374 4.20 6.44 23.92
CA GLU A 374 4.66 6.98 25.19
C GLU A 374 3.57 7.91 25.74
N ASN A 375 3.04 7.59 26.93
CA ASN A 375 1.97 8.37 27.59
C ASN A 375 0.69 8.53 26.74
N GLY A 376 0.31 7.50 25.98
CA GLY A 376 -0.87 7.53 25.12
C GLY A 376 -0.75 8.42 23.87
N VAL A 377 0.41 9.04 23.65
CA VAL A 377 0.71 9.82 22.44
C VAL A 377 1.60 8.99 21.52
N THR A 378 1.16 8.76 20.29
CA THR A 378 2.00 8.08 19.29
C THR A 378 3.16 8.99 18.89
N GLN A 379 4.37 8.64 19.29
CA GLN A 379 5.61 9.29 18.88
C GLN A 379 6.29 8.47 17.78
N TYR A 380 6.90 9.17 16.82
CA TYR A 380 7.65 8.52 15.73
C TYR A 380 9.14 8.73 15.95
N ARG A 381 9.85 7.65 16.28
CA ARG A 381 11.30 7.67 16.49
C ARG A 381 12.02 7.18 15.23
N VAL A 382 13.00 7.97 14.80
CA VAL A 382 13.81 7.69 13.61
C VAL A 382 14.92 6.71 13.98
N LEU A 383 14.87 5.50 13.43
CA LEU A 383 15.92 4.52 13.67
C LEU A 383 17.24 4.91 12.98
N VAL A 384 18.35 4.68 13.69
CA VAL A 384 19.71 4.91 13.19
C VAL A 384 20.08 3.78 12.24
N LYS A 385 20.59 4.11 11.05
CA LYS A 385 21.13 3.10 10.13
C LYS A 385 22.64 3.01 10.33
N PRO A 386 23.19 1.83 10.65
CA PRO A 386 24.61 1.70 10.99
C PRO A 386 25.52 2.06 9.81
N TRP A 387 25.08 1.75 8.59
CA TRP A 387 25.81 2.05 7.37
C TRP A 387 25.81 3.52 6.97
N ARG A 388 24.88 4.32 7.47
CA ARG A 388 24.64 5.68 6.99
C ARG A 388 25.57 6.67 7.71
N ASN A 389 26.21 7.56 6.97
CA ASN A 389 26.99 8.64 7.59
C ASN A 389 26.07 9.50 8.51
N PRO A 390 26.48 9.82 9.75
CA PRO A 390 25.68 10.64 10.66
C PRO A 390 25.26 12.00 10.08
N LEU A 391 26.00 12.57 9.12
CA LEU A 391 25.67 13.83 8.45
C LEU A 391 24.41 13.73 7.56
N LEU A 392 24.07 12.54 7.05
CA LEU A 392 22.90 12.39 6.16
C LEU A 392 21.58 12.64 6.89
N THR A 393 21.50 12.35 8.19
CA THR A 393 20.24 12.52 8.93
C THR A 393 19.87 14.00 9.11
N PRO A 394 20.77 14.89 9.61
CA PRO A 394 20.56 16.34 9.59
C PRO A 394 20.29 16.87 8.18
N TRP A 395 21.07 16.43 7.18
CA TRP A 395 20.88 16.83 5.78
C TRP A 395 19.47 16.48 5.26
N LEU A 396 18.95 15.29 5.56
CA LEU A 396 17.59 14.86 5.21
C LEU A 396 16.49 15.63 5.97
N ARG A 397 16.78 16.13 7.17
CA ARG A 397 15.81 16.89 7.98
C ARG A 397 15.52 18.29 7.42
N ILE A 398 16.44 18.87 6.63
CA ILE A 398 16.20 20.14 5.94
C ILE A 398 15.04 20.00 4.93
N PHE A 399 14.98 18.90 4.19
CA PHE A 399 13.85 18.61 3.28
C PHE A 399 12.54 18.43 4.05
N ASP A 400 12.59 17.79 5.23
CA ASP A 400 11.40 17.63 6.07
C ASP A 400 10.89 19.00 6.59
N ALA A 401 11.79 19.94 6.87
CA ALA A 401 11.44 21.30 7.30
C ALA A 401 10.87 22.15 6.16
N ALA A 402 11.49 22.10 4.99
CA ALA A 402 10.96 22.74 3.77
C ALA A 402 9.57 22.19 3.42
N TYR A 403 9.34 20.88 3.54
CA TYR A 403 8.01 20.31 3.35
C TYR A 403 6.97 20.88 4.33
N ARG A 404 7.36 21.06 5.61
CA ARG A 404 6.46 21.65 6.61
C ARG A 404 6.14 23.11 6.26
N GLN A 405 7.13 23.86 5.79
CA GLN A 405 6.93 25.22 5.32
C GLN A 405 5.96 25.26 4.12
N ASP A 406 6.14 24.40 3.12
CA ASP A 406 5.24 24.31 1.95
C ASP A 406 3.80 23.95 2.33
N ARG A 407 3.61 23.25 3.46
CA ARG A 407 2.30 22.89 3.98
C ARG A 407 1.59 24.04 4.71
N LEU A 408 2.28 25.14 4.96
CA LEU A 408 1.71 26.37 5.49
C LEU A 408 1.39 27.31 4.33
N ASN A 409 0.12 27.68 4.20
CA ASN A 409 -0.30 28.66 3.22
C ASN A 409 0.29 30.05 3.55
N GLY A 410 0.20 31.03 2.63
CA GLY A 410 0.70 32.39 2.85
C GLY A 410 0.15 33.11 4.10
N CYS A 411 -0.94 32.61 4.69
CA CYS A 411 -1.49 33.07 5.97
C CYS A 411 -1.08 32.20 7.18
N ASN A 412 -0.03 31.38 7.08
CA ASN A 412 0.37 30.36 8.05
C ASN A 412 -0.73 29.33 8.39
N GLN A 413 -1.70 29.16 7.50
CA GLN A 413 -2.77 28.18 7.68
C GLN A 413 -2.33 26.82 7.15
N SER A 414 -2.58 25.78 7.93
CA SER A 414 -2.38 24.39 7.53
C SER A 414 -3.20 24.08 6.27
N THR A 415 -2.54 23.62 5.22
CA THR A 415 -3.19 22.90 4.09
C THR A 415 -4.04 21.73 4.59
N ARG A 416 -5.04 21.33 3.78
CA ARG A 416 -5.96 20.21 4.09
C ARG A 416 -5.20 18.90 4.30
N GLY A 417 -5.65 18.11 5.28
CA GLY A 417 -5.13 16.78 5.58
C GLY A 417 -4.19 16.75 6.80
N ALA A 418 -3.74 15.54 7.17
CA ALA A 418 -2.88 15.37 8.33
C ALA A 418 -1.54 16.11 8.16
N GLN A 419 -1.11 16.80 9.21
CA GLN A 419 0.20 17.46 9.26
C GLN A 419 1.32 16.42 9.34
N PRO A 420 2.52 16.71 8.80
CA PRO A 420 3.66 15.82 8.93
C PRO A 420 3.97 15.57 10.41
N HIS A 421 4.01 14.30 10.81
CA HIS A 421 4.31 13.96 12.20
C HIS A 421 5.73 14.41 12.58
N LEU A 422 5.90 14.86 13.82
CA LEU A 422 7.21 15.14 14.39
C LEU A 422 8.00 13.83 14.53
N ARG A 423 9.26 13.85 14.09
CA ARG A 423 10.13 12.68 14.04
C ARG A 423 11.32 12.87 14.97
N LEU A 424 11.28 12.20 16.11
CA LEU A 424 12.30 12.27 17.15
C LEU A 424 13.51 11.42 16.79
N ALA A 425 14.70 11.81 17.25
CA ALA A 425 15.89 10.98 17.06
C ALA A 425 15.79 9.75 17.98
N SER A 426 15.96 8.54 17.42
CA SER A 426 16.15 7.34 18.24
C SER A 426 17.64 7.09 18.46
N GLN A 427 17.97 6.38 19.53
CA GLN A 427 19.28 5.74 19.70
C GLN A 427 19.29 4.31 19.14
N LYS A 428 18.10 3.74 18.87
CA LYS A 428 17.95 2.37 18.37
C LYS A 428 18.48 2.24 16.95
N VAL A 429 19.29 1.20 16.74
CA VAL A 429 19.93 0.89 15.45
C VAL A 429 19.06 -0.11 14.67
N ASP A 430 18.88 0.14 13.37
CA ASP A 430 18.13 -0.71 12.44
C ASP A 430 19.08 -1.49 11.51
N TYR A 431 19.29 -2.76 11.84
CA TYR A 431 20.08 -3.70 11.04
C TYR A 431 19.27 -4.40 9.94
N SER A 432 17.93 -4.32 9.99
CA SER A 432 17.04 -5.08 9.09
C SER A 432 17.13 -4.69 7.61
N ARG A 433 17.84 -3.60 7.29
CA ARG A 433 17.88 -3.03 5.93
C ARG A 433 19.31 -2.96 5.39
N PRO A 434 19.56 -3.56 4.22
CA PRO A 434 20.87 -3.48 3.59
C PRO A 434 21.23 -2.04 3.24
N ALA A 435 22.53 -1.78 3.12
CA ALA A 435 23.03 -0.51 2.60
C ALA A 435 22.64 -0.32 1.14
N VAL A 436 22.36 0.92 0.74
CA VAL A 436 22.08 1.26 -0.66
C VAL A 436 23.40 1.23 -1.43
N SER A 437 23.46 0.54 -2.56
CA SER A 437 24.66 0.46 -3.40
C SER A 437 24.90 1.73 -4.21
N HIS A 438 26.14 1.91 -4.67
CA HIS A 438 26.54 2.99 -5.58
C HIS A 438 26.31 4.41 -5.06
N LEU A 439 26.29 4.63 -3.74
CA LEU A 439 26.33 5.98 -3.17
C LEU A 439 27.78 6.51 -3.15
N PRO A 440 27.98 7.85 -3.07
CA PRO A 440 29.26 8.45 -2.70
C PRO A 440 29.86 7.80 -1.46
N ALA A 441 31.18 7.58 -1.44
CA ALA A 441 31.87 6.96 -0.30
C ALA A 441 31.57 7.70 1.02
N ASN A 442 31.50 9.03 0.98
CA ASN A 442 31.19 9.86 2.14
C ASN A 442 29.71 9.81 2.59
N ALA A 443 28.82 9.12 1.86
CA ALA A 443 27.46 8.84 2.31
C ALA A 443 27.38 7.67 3.30
N TYR A 444 28.44 6.84 3.37
CA TYR A 444 28.54 5.73 4.29
C TYR A 444 29.26 6.12 5.58
N ASN A 445 28.92 5.45 6.68
CA ASN A 445 29.67 5.53 7.92
C ASN A 445 31.04 4.88 7.71
N LEU A 446 32.12 5.65 7.89
CA LEU A 446 33.48 5.17 7.64
C LEU A 446 33.88 3.96 8.50
N LYS A 447 33.42 3.88 9.75
CA LYS A 447 33.72 2.74 10.62
C LYS A 447 33.03 1.48 10.11
N TRP A 448 31.74 1.60 9.76
CA TRP A 448 30.97 0.50 9.19
C TRP A 448 31.54 0.05 7.83
N LEU A 449 31.90 1.00 6.96
CA LEU A 449 32.46 0.70 5.64
C LEU A 449 33.79 -0.06 5.75
N LYS A 450 34.64 0.29 6.73
CA LYS A 450 35.90 -0.41 7.02
C LYS A 450 35.73 -1.81 7.60
N SER A 451 34.59 -2.10 8.23
CA SER A 451 34.28 -3.44 8.76
C SER A 451 33.77 -4.43 7.71
N LEU A 452 33.48 -3.98 6.49
CA LEU A 452 32.97 -4.85 5.43
C LEU A 452 34.06 -5.76 4.87
N SER A 453 33.66 -6.96 4.46
CA SER A 453 34.52 -7.83 3.65
C SER A 453 34.78 -7.21 2.27
N GLN A 454 35.85 -7.63 1.61
CA GLN A 454 36.14 -7.21 0.23
C GLN A 454 34.98 -7.53 -0.73
N PHE A 455 34.33 -8.69 -0.54
CA PHE A 455 33.17 -9.10 -1.33
C PHE A 455 31.96 -8.17 -1.13
N ASP A 456 31.67 -7.78 0.11
CA ASP A 456 30.58 -6.85 0.42
C ASP A 456 30.87 -5.44 -0.12
N LEU A 457 32.14 -5.02 -0.07
CA LEU A 457 32.57 -3.73 -0.60
C LEU A 457 32.43 -3.68 -2.13
N GLU A 458 32.76 -4.76 -2.83
CA GLU A 458 32.54 -4.91 -4.27
C GLU A 458 31.05 -4.90 -4.62
N SER A 459 30.23 -5.62 -3.85
CA SER A 459 28.77 -5.60 -4.00
C SER A 459 28.18 -4.21 -3.78
N LEU A 460 28.68 -3.47 -2.79
CA LEU A 460 28.25 -2.11 -2.47
C LEU A 460 28.69 -1.10 -3.54
N SER A 461 29.88 -1.29 -4.11
CA SER A 461 30.49 -0.45 -5.16
C SER A 461 30.38 1.07 -4.88
N PRO A 462 30.95 1.60 -3.76
CA PRO A 462 30.89 3.02 -3.46
C PRO A 462 31.52 3.89 -4.56
N LYS A 463 30.89 5.02 -4.89
CA LYS A 463 31.44 6.00 -5.84
C LYS A 463 32.62 6.73 -5.19
N ARG A 464 33.71 6.87 -5.93
CA ARG A 464 34.92 7.61 -5.49
C ARG A 464 34.67 9.11 -5.33
N LEU A 465 33.74 9.67 -6.11
CA LEU A 465 33.39 11.08 -6.04
C LEU A 465 32.60 11.36 -4.75
N GLU A 466 33.16 12.22 -3.90
CA GLU A 466 32.49 12.71 -2.71
C GLU A 466 31.36 13.68 -3.07
N TYR A 467 30.36 13.73 -2.20
CA TYR A 467 29.20 14.59 -2.38
C TYR A 467 29.08 15.62 -1.26
N ASP A 468 28.81 16.87 -1.61
CA ASP A 468 28.61 17.94 -0.63
C ASP A 468 27.20 17.86 -0.02
N PHE A 469 27.14 17.46 1.25
CA PHE A 469 25.92 17.41 2.06
C PHE A 469 25.61 18.73 2.79
N SER A 470 26.24 19.85 2.41
CA SER A 470 25.88 21.18 2.90
C SER A 470 24.55 21.66 2.31
N HIS A 471 23.93 22.64 2.98
CA HIS A 471 22.81 23.42 2.47
C HIS A 471 23.17 24.90 2.51
N THR A 472 22.45 25.74 1.76
CA THR A 472 22.65 27.19 1.82
C THR A 472 22.29 27.72 3.22
N PRO A 473 22.92 28.82 3.70
CA PRO A 473 22.59 29.40 5.01
C PRO A 473 21.10 29.71 5.17
N SER A 474 20.44 30.18 4.11
CA SER A 474 18.99 30.45 4.10
C SER A 474 18.17 29.19 4.38
N MET A 475 18.51 28.05 3.76
CA MET A 475 17.82 26.77 4.02
C MET A 475 18.06 26.25 5.43
N MET A 476 19.24 26.51 5.99
CA MET A 476 19.56 26.14 7.37
C MET A 476 18.74 26.97 8.39
N GLU A 477 18.63 28.28 8.17
CA GLU A 477 17.83 29.19 8.99
C GLU A 477 16.33 28.86 8.92
N MET A 478 15.83 28.58 7.71
CA MET A 478 14.47 28.08 7.50
C MET A 478 14.25 26.79 8.30
N ALA A 479 15.16 25.82 8.18
CA ALA A 479 14.98 24.54 8.86
C ALA A 479 14.99 24.65 10.38
N GLN A 480 15.75 25.59 10.95
CA GLN A 480 15.70 25.92 12.37
C GLN A 480 14.33 26.49 12.76
N SER A 481 13.76 27.37 11.94
CA SER A 481 12.44 27.98 12.15
C SER A 481 11.28 26.96 12.06
N TYR A 482 11.46 25.90 11.27
CA TYR A 482 10.45 24.87 11.01
C TYR A 482 10.91 23.48 11.46
N ASN A 483 11.73 23.35 12.51
CA ASN A 483 12.25 22.06 12.99
C ASN A 483 11.16 21.08 13.52
N GLY A 484 9.90 21.52 13.54
CA GLY A 484 8.75 20.75 14.01
C GLY A 484 8.45 20.93 15.49
N ASP A 485 9.26 21.72 16.21
CA ASP A 485 8.95 22.22 17.55
C ASP A 485 8.03 23.46 17.45
N HIS A 486 6.84 23.24 16.89
CA HIS A 486 5.81 24.29 16.83
C HIS A 486 5.21 24.59 18.22
N HIS A 487 5.69 23.91 19.27
CA HIS A 487 5.34 24.17 20.66
C HIS A 487 6.45 24.97 21.36
N LYS A 488 6.74 26.20 20.89
CA LYS A 488 7.42 27.19 21.75
C LYS A 488 6.71 27.42 23.10
N SER A 489 5.47 26.94 23.26
CA SER A 489 4.66 27.00 24.48
C SER A 489 4.66 25.74 25.36
N ARG A 490 5.21 24.59 24.92
CA ARG A 490 5.39 23.46 25.84
C ARG A 490 6.72 23.65 26.56
N ARG A 491 6.66 24.15 27.80
CA ARG A 491 7.74 23.85 28.76
C ARG A 491 7.80 22.33 28.85
N TYR A 492 8.88 21.74 28.36
CA TYR A 492 9.25 20.39 28.75
C TYR A 492 9.40 20.42 30.28
N VAL A 493 8.56 19.64 30.95
CA VAL A 493 8.63 19.41 32.41
C VAL A 493 9.65 18.32 32.66
#